data_AF-A0A7J9HND5-F1
#
_entry.id   AF-A0A7J9HND5-F1
#
_cell.length_a   1.000
_cell.length_b   1.000
_cell.length_c   1.000
_cell.angle_alpha   90.00
_cell.angle_beta   90.00
_cell.angle_gamma   90.00
#
_symmetry.space_group_name_H-M   'P 1'
#
loop_
_entity.id
_entity.type
_entity.pdbx_description
1 polymer ?
#
loop_
_entity_poly.entity_id
_entity_poly.type
_entity_poly.pdbx_seq_one_letter_code
_entity_poly.pdbx_strand_id
1 'polypeptide(L)' 'MLRYQGGNWILGFNLYLGKCLSFEAELWSILDRLLILLSKGYRQATIQTDNLDVVQTLNDIGLEDS' A
#
# COMPACT_ATOMS: atom_id res chain seq x y z
N MET A 1 -5.48 1.82 5.87
CA MET A 1 -6.93 1.55 5.74
C MET A 1 -7.30 1.52 4.27
N LEU A 2 -8.31 0.74 3.87
CA LEU A 2 -8.83 0.70 2.50
C LEU A 2 -10.12 1.50 2.42
N ARG A 3 -10.20 2.40 1.44
CA ARG A 3 -11.37 3.27 1.21
C ARG A 3 -11.87 3.09 -0.21
N TYR A 4 -13.19 3.00 -0.37
CA TYR A 4 -13.84 3.02 -1.67
C TYR A 4 -13.84 4.43 -2.26
N GLN A 5 -13.94 4.56 -3.58
CA GLN A 5 -13.94 5.85 -4.25
C GLN A 5 -15.05 6.80 -3.76
N GLY A 6 -16.18 6.26 -3.28
CA GLY A 6 -17.27 7.04 -2.66
C GLY A 6 -17.00 7.54 -1.23
N GLY A 7 -15.77 7.45 -0.73
CA GLY A 7 -15.41 7.91 0.61
C GLY A 7 -15.66 6.89 1.72
N ASN A 8 -16.34 5.78 1.45
CA ASN A 8 -16.65 4.78 2.46
C ASN A 8 -15.42 3.94 2.83
N TRP A 9 -15.16 3.76 4.14
CA TRP A 9 -14.15 2.82 4.60
C TRP A 9 -14.61 1.39 4.33
N ILE A 10 -13.77 0.62 3.64
CA ILE A 10 -14.05 -0.79 3.35
C ILE A 10 -13.48 -1.67 4.46
N LEU A 11 -12.23 -1.39 4.87
CA LEU A 11 -11.51 -2.25 5.79
C LEU A 11 -10.33 -1.51 6.48
N GLY A 12 -10.20 -1.70 7.79
CA GLY A 12 -8.96 -1.46 8.53
C GLY A 12 -8.15 -2.75 8.61
N PHE A 13 -6.83 -2.67 8.47
CA PHE A 13 -5.91 -3.79 8.65
C PHE A 13 -4.82 -3.37 9.64
N ASN A 14 -4.27 -4.33 10.36
CA ASN A 14 -3.12 -4.18 11.24
C ASN A 14 -2.21 -5.39 10.99
N LEU A 15 -0.92 -5.14 10.79
CA LEU A 15 0.07 -6.18 10.54
C LEU A 15 1.16 -6.05 11.59
N TYR A 16 1.38 -7.11 12.37
CA TYR A 16 2.47 -7.19 13.33
C TYR A 16 3.70 -7.84 12.66
N LEU A 17 4.76 -7.06 12.47
CA LEU A 17 5.98 -7.48 11.77
C LEU A 17 7.17 -7.76 12.71
N GLY A 18 6.98 -7.68 14.03
CA GLY A 18 8.07 -7.84 14.99
C GLY A 18 9.06 -6.67 14.95
N LYS A 19 10.37 -6.96 14.89
CA LYS A 19 11.43 -5.94 14.74
C LYS A 19 11.67 -5.67 13.26
N CYS A 20 11.29 -4.50 12.78
CA CYS A 20 11.52 -4.05 11.42
C CYS A 20 11.73 -2.52 11.39
N LEU A 21 12.31 -2.02 10.29
CA LEU A 21 12.37 -0.58 10.03
C LEU A 21 10.97 -0.06 9.66
N SER A 22 10.72 1.23 9.92
CA SER A 22 9.45 1.87 9.54
C SER A 22 9.18 1.75 8.04
N PHE A 23 10.23 1.91 7.23
CA PHE A 23 10.18 1.76 5.78
C PHE A 23 9.74 0.34 5.35
N GLU A 24 10.35 -0.69 5.92
CA GLU A 24 9.99 -2.08 5.64
C GLU A 24 8.54 -2.38 6.07
N ALA A 25 8.14 -1.86 7.24
CA ALA A 25 6.81 -2.07 7.77
C ALA A 25 5.72 -1.54 6.84
N GLU A 26 5.98 -0.38 6.24
CA GLU A 26 5.06 0.22 5.29
C GLU A 26 5.01 -0.51 3.96
N LEU A 27 6.15 -0.91 3.40
CA LEU A 27 6.18 -1.67 2.15
C LEU A 27 5.42 -2.99 2.29
N TRP A 28 5.64 -3.73 3.38
CA TRP A 28 4.88 -4.94 3.67
C TRP A 28 3.38 -4.66 3.81
N SER A 29 3.03 -3.57 4.50
CA SER A 29 1.65 -3.16 4.65
C SER A 29 0.98 -2.77 3.31
N ILE A 30 1.73 -2.16 2.38
CA ILE A 30 1.23 -1.84 1.03
C ILE A 30 1.04 -3.11 0.21
N LEU A 31 2.02 -4.02 0.23
CA LEU A 31 1.94 -5.30 -0.49
C LEU A 31 0.73 -6.13 -0.06
N ASP A 32 0.53 -6.31 1.26
CA ASP A 32 -0.59 -7.07 1.81
C ASP A 32 -1.95 -6.46 1.39
N ARG A 33 -2.07 -5.13 1.43
CA ARG A 33 -3.25 -4.41 0.94
C ARG A 33 -3.50 -4.64 -0.55
N LEU A 34 -2.45 -4.59 -1.39
CA LEU A 34 -2.58 -4.81 -2.82
C LEU A 34 -3.05 -6.23 -3.12
N LEU A 35 -2.53 -7.24 -2.40
CA LEU A 35 -2.99 -8.62 -2.52
C LEU A 35 -4.47 -8.77 -2.17
N ILE A 36 -4.94 -8.11 -1.10
CA ILE A 36 -6.37 -8.09 -0.72
C ILE A 36 -7.23 -7.41 -1.79
N LEU A 37 -6.74 -6.32 -2.39
CA LEU A 37 -7.46 -5.63 -3.46
C LEU A 37 -7.56 -6.50 -4.71
N LEU A 38 -6.46 -7.15 -5.11
CA LEU A 38 -6.42 -8.08 -6.23
C LEU A 38 -7.32 -9.28 -5.99
N SER A 39 -7.33 -9.87 -4.79
CA SER A 39 -8.19 -11.00 -4.44
C SER A 39 -9.68 -10.64 -4.47
N LYS A 40 -10.01 -9.34 -4.31
CA LYS A 40 -11.37 -8.80 -4.46
C LYS A 40 -11.70 -8.37 -5.88
N GLY A 41 -10.79 -8.52 -6.83
CA GLY A 41 -10.99 -8.20 -8.25
C GLY A 41 -10.77 -6.72 -8.61
N TYR A 42 -10.23 -5.90 -7.70
CA TYR A 42 -9.86 -4.52 -8.02
C TYR A 42 -8.60 -4.49 -8.88
N ARG A 43 -8.63 -3.72 -9.97
CA ARG A 43 -7.50 -3.56 -10.90
C ARG A 43 -6.78 -2.23 -10.80
N GLN A 44 -7.36 -1.28 -10.08
CA GLN A 44 -6.80 0.05 -9.88
C GLN A 44 -6.91 0.42 -8.41
N ALA A 45 -5.83 0.95 -7.87
CA ALA A 45 -5.75 1.38 -6.49
C ALA A 45 -4.87 2.64 -6.40
N THR A 46 -5.23 3.56 -5.52
CA THR A 46 -4.39 4.68 -5.14
C THR A 46 -3.76 4.36 -3.79
N ILE A 47 -2.44 4.31 -3.75
CA ILE A 47 -1.69 4.11 -2.51
C ILE A 47 -1.51 5.48 -1.86
N GLN A 48 -1.86 5.59 -0.58
CA GLN A 48 -1.59 6.76 0.24
C GLN A 48 -0.74 6.32 1.42
N THR A 49 0.42 6.95 1.54
CA THR A 49 1.32 6.82 2.70
C THR A 49 1.90 8.19 3.04
N ASP A 50 2.21 8.41 4.32
CA ASP A 50 2.86 9.60 4.85
C ASP A 50 4.39 9.51 4.82
N ASN A 51 4.93 8.37 4.41
CA ASN A 51 6.37 8.15 4.29
C ASN A 51 6.89 8.54 2.90
N LEU A 52 7.67 9.61 2.88
CA LEU A 52 8.22 10.15 1.65
C LEU A 52 9.19 9.18 0.97
N ASP A 53 9.98 8.41 1.74
CA ASP A 53 10.96 7.47 1.18
C ASP A 53 10.26 6.35 0.40
N VAL A 54 9.12 5.86 0.92
CA VAL A 54 8.28 4.85 0.24
C VAL A 54 7.67 5.43 -1.03
N VAL A 55 7.15 6.66 -0.99
CA VAL A 55 6.59 7.33 -2.18
C VAL A 55 7.64 7.48 -3.27
N GLN A 56 8.83 7.98 -2.91
CA GLN A 56 9.92 8.17 -3.87
C GLN A 56 10.35 6.84 -4.49
N THR A 57 10.57 5.82 -3.65
CA THR A 57 10.99 4.48 -4.12
C THR A 57 9.98 3.87 -5.08
N LEU A 58 8.67 3.94 -4.78
CA LEU A 58 7.63 3.37 -5.64
C LEU A 58 7.51 4.13 -6.97
N ASN A 59 7.70 5.44 -6.96
CA ASN A 59 7.70 6.24 -8.19
C ASN A 59 8.92 5.94 -9.05
N ASP A 60 10.11 5.80 -8.46
CA ASP A 60 11.34 5.49 -9.18
C ASP A 60 11.25 4.11 -9.86
N ILE A 61 10.72 3.10 -9.17
CA ILE A 61 10.46 1.77 -9.75
C ILE A 61 9.50 1.87 -10.95
N GLY A 62 8.44 2.68 -10.84
CA GLY A 62 7.46 2.85 -11.93
C GLY A 62 8.00 3.59 -13.15
N LEU A 63 9.13 4.32 -13.02
CA LEU A 63 9.80 5.03 -14.10
C LEU A 63 10.80 4.17 -14.87
N GLU A 64 11.33 3.09 -14.27
CA GLU A 64 12.26 2.18 -14.94
C GLU A 64 11.59 1.28 -16.00
N ASP A 65 10.27 1.12 -15.93
CA ASP A 65 9.45 0.36 -16.90
C ASP A 65 8.91 1.23 -18.06
N SER A 66 9.32 2.51 -18.19
CA SER A 66 8.84 3.47 -19.21
C SER A 66 9.80 3.73 -20.37
#